data_AF-A0A2S6ZRC0-F1
#
_entry.id   AF-A0A2S6ZRC0-F1
#
_cell.length_a   1.000
_cell.length_b   1.000
_cell.length_c   1.000
_cell.angle_alpha   90.00
_cell.angle_beta   90.00
_cell.angle_gamma   90.00
#
_symmetry.space_group_name_H-M   'P 1'
#
loop_
_entity.id
_entity.type
_entity.pdbx_description
1 polymer ?
#
loop_
_entity_poly.entity_id
_entity_poly.type
_entity_poly.pdbx_seq_one_letter_code
_entity_poly.pdbx_strand_id
1 'polypeptide(L)'
;MSRTKPPSSNRSKPIAKRPATAKRATTPVKDAQPMRLVPSPTFDVDNPDFGRRHRPRADDLPPRPPRKARTPTRCTVGYAFYDAEPGRPHSQRIPSVRLRGLWLEQLGFAVGCKLQIIAREGELVVTVERSGTQ
;
A
#
# COMPACT_ATOMS: atom_id res chain seq x y z
N MET A 1 4.01 -43.04 50.63
CA MET A 1 3.85 -43.87 49.42
C MET A 1 3.74 -42.97 48.20
N SER A 2 4.77 -43.05 47.35
CA SER A 2 4.82 -42.78 45.91
C SER A 2 4.12 -41.54 45.31
N ARG A 3 4.93 -40.51 45.03
CA ARG A 3 4.67 -39.48 44.01
C ARG A 3 4.83 -40.10 42.63
N THR A 4 3.77 -40.18 41.83
CA THR A 4 3.84 -40.63 40.44
C THR A 4 3.82 -39.42 39.50
N LYS A 5 4.95 -39.16 38.84
CA LYS A 5 5.10 -38.15 37.77
C LYS A 5 4.37 -38.61 36.50
N PRO A 6 3.66 -37.74 35.76
CA PRO A 6 3.26 -38.03 34.39
C PRO A 6 4.45 -37.90 33.42
N PRO A 7 4.44 -38.66 32.29
CA PRO A 7 5.62 -38.92 31.48
C PRO A 7 6.08 -37.73 30.63
N SER A 8 7.39 -37.52 30.63
CA SER A 8 8.12 -36.64 29.72
C SER A 8 7.96 -37.15 28.28
N SER A 9 7.19 -36.42 27.49
CA SER A 9 7.15 -36.56 26.04
C SER A 9 8.38 -35.88 25.43
N ASN A 10 9.47 -36.64 25.31
CA ASN A 10 10.57 -36.29 24.41
C ASN A 10 10.14 -36.62 22.98
N ARG A 11 9.66 -35.62 22.22
CA ARG A 11 9.44 -35.77 20.79
C ARG A 11 10.59 -35.14 20.01
N SER A 12 11.39 -36.04 19.44
CA SER A 12 12.54 -35.82 18.58
C SER A 12 12.26 -34.85 17.44
N LYS A 13 13.19 -33.92 17.21
CA LYS A 13 13.28 -33.08 16.02
C LYS A 13 13.46 -33.96 14.78
N PRO A 14 12.60 -33.91 13.75
CA PRO A 14 12.99 -34.42 12.44
C PRO A 14 13.84 -33.36 11.74
N ILE A 15 15.14 -33.65 11.63
CA ILE A 15 16.00 -33.07 10.60
C ILE A 15 15.45 -33.57 9.26
N ALA A 16 14.75 -32.69 8.53
CA ALA A 16 14.30 -32.96 7.17
C ALA A 16 15.29 -32.30 6.22
N LYS A 17 15.98 -33.16 5.47
CA LYS A 17 16.99 -32.82 4.47
C LYS A 17 16.38 -31.93 3.38
N ARG A 18 17.09 -30.86 3.01
CA ARG A 18 16.81 -30.01 1.84
C ARG A 18 16.67 -30.88 0.59
N PRO A 19 15.57 -30.81 -0.18
CA PRO A 19 15.55 -31.41 -1.51
C PRO A 19 16.47 -30.60 -2.44
N ALA A 20 17.25 -31.32 -3.23
CA ALA A 20 18.17 -30.78 -4.21
C ALA A 20 17.42 -29.94 -5.26
N THR A 21 17.96 -28.77 -5.55
CA THR A 21 17.53 -27.85 -6.60
C THR A 21 17.45 -28.59 -7.94
N ALA A 22 16.26 -28.70 -8.53
CA ALA A 22 16.09 -29.15 -9.89
C ALA A 22 16.86 -28.21 -10.84
N LYS A 23 17.82 -28.75 -11.60
CA LYS A 23 18.53 -28.02 -12.64
C LYS A 23 17.53 -27.61 -13.71
N ARG A 24 17.23 -26.32 -13.80
CA ARG A 24 16.45 -25.74 -14.89
C ARG A 24 17.32 -25.81 -16.14
N ALA A 25 16.86 -26.53 -17.17
CA ALA A 25 17.53 -26.59 -18.46
C ALA A 25 17.57 -25.18 -19.07
N THR A 26 18.78 -24.71 -19.37
CA THR A 26 19.03 -23.43 -20.06
C THR A 26 18.64 -23.60 -21.52
N THR A 27 17.54 -22.96 -21.95
CA THR A 27 17.33 -22.68 -23.37
C THR A 27 18.29 -21.58 -23.81
N PRO A 28 19.08 -21.77 -24.88
CA PRO A 28 19.94 -20.72 -25.40
C PRO A 28 19.07 -19.63 -26.01
N VAL A 29 19.09 -18.43 -25.40
CA VAL A 29 18.48 -17.23 -25.98
C VAL A 29 19.28 -16.89 -27.23
N LYS A 30 18.69 -17.20 -28.38
CA LYS A 30 19.19 -16.82 -29.70
C LYS A 30 18.99 -15.31 -29.84
N ASP A 31 20.07 -14.59 -30.14
CA ASP A 31 20.13 -13.15 -30.41
C ASP A 31 19.87 -12.19 -29.23
N ALA A 32 20.75 -12.23 -28.23
CA ALA A 32 21.00 -11.06 -27.38
C ALA A 32 21.89 -10.07 -28.14
N GLN A 33 21.28 -9.15 -28.90
CA GLN A 33 21.98 -7.93 -29.33
C GLN A 33 22.56 -7.26 -28.08
N PRO A 34 23.86 -6.91 -28.04
CA PRO A 34 24.43 -6.24 -26.88
C PRO A 34 23.71 -4.91 -26.69
N MET A 35 23.05 -4.76 -25.55
CA MET A 35 22.39 -3.52 -25.17
C MET A 35 23.47 -2.43 -25.12
N ARG A 36 23.49 -1.55 -26.14
CA ARG A 36 24.38 -0.38 -26.13
C ARG A 36 23.94 0.52 -24.99
N LEU A 37 24.71 0.49 -23.90
CA LEU A 37 24.58 1.45 -22.81
C LEU A 37 24.75 2.84 -23.40
N VAL A 38 23.67 3.63 -23.39
CA VAL A 38 23.77 5.06 -23.64
C VAL A 38 24.60 5.62 -22.48
N PRO A 39 25.68 6.37 -22.74
CA PRO A 39 26.47 6.96 -21.68
C PRO A 39 25.55 7.74 -20.74
N SER A 40 25.75 7.58 -19.43
CA SER A 40 25.02 8.38 -18.45
C SER A 40 25.22 9.85 -18.80
N PRO A 41 24.14 10.66 -18.82
CA PRO A 41 24.25 12.07 -19.16
C PRO A 41 25.28 12.71 -18.23
N THR A 42 26.30 13.34 -18.81
CA THR A 42 27.28 14.09 -18.03
C THR A 42 26.54 15.22 -17.33
N PHE A 43 26.39 15.11 -16.02
CA PHE A 43 25.89 16.19 -15.19
C PHE A 43 26.99 17.24 -15.13
N ASP A 44 26.89 18.24 -15.99
CA ASP A 44 27.75 19.41 -15.95
C ASP A 44 27.31 20.27 -14.76
N VAL A 45 27.97 20.06 -13.62
CA VAL A 45 27.67 20.72 -12.33
C VAL A 45 27.97 22.23 -12.40
N ASP A 46 28.88 22.63 -13.29
CA ASP A 46 29.33 24.01 -13.43
C ASP A 46 28.52 24.79 -14.48
N ASN A 47 27.53 24.15 -15.12
CA ASN A 47 26.66 24.83 -16.07
C ASN A 47 25.56 25.62 -15.33
N PRO A 48 25.64 26.98 -15.28
CA PRO A 48 24.62 27.79 -14.62
C PRO A 48 23.26 27.73 -15.34
N ASP A 49 23.21 27.27 -16.59
CA ASP A 49 21.97 27.09 -17.35
C ASP A 49 21.31 25.72 -17.13
N PHE A 50 21.91 24.82 -16.33
CA PHE A 50 21.32 23.50 -16.03
C PHE A 50 19.92 23.61 -15.40
N GLY A 51 19.68 24.67 -14.63
CA GLY A 51 18.39 24.99 -14.01
C GLY A 51 17.42 25.76 -14.91
N ARG A 52 17.89 26.33 -16.04
CA ARG A 52 17.07 27.15 -16.96
C ARG A 52 16.39 26.32 -18.06
N ARG A 53 16.03 25.07 -17.76
CA ARG A 53 15.05 24.39 -18.60
C ARG A 53 13.77 25.20 -18.54
N HIS A 54 13.34 25.74 -19.68
CA HIS A 54 12.04 26.39 -19.84
C HIS A 54 10.96 25.46 -19.28
N ARG A 55 10.56 25.66 -18.02
CA ARG A 55 9.30 25.11 -17.54
C ARG A 55 8.23 25.91 -18.27
N PRO A 56 7.32 25.24 -19.01
CA PRO A 56 6.15 25.93 -19.55
C PRO A 56 5.52 26.72 -18.40
N ARG A 57 5.14 27.97 -18.67
CA ARG A 57 4.44 28.78 -17.68
C ARG A 57 3.17 27.99 -17.30
N ALA A 58 2.75 28.04 -16.05
CA ALA A 58 1.57 27.27 -15.61
C ALA A 58 0.33 27.56 -16.46
N ASP A 59 0.28 28.76 -17.05
CA ASP A 59 -0.76 29.27 -17.96
C ASP A 59 -0.74 28.62 -19.36
N ASP A 60 0.40 28.05 -19.79
CA ASP A 60 0.55 27.39 -21.11
C ASP A 60 0.20 25.89 -21.05
N LEU A 61 -0.14 25.36 -19.87
CA LEU A 61 -0.53 23.97 -19.71
C LEU A 61 -2.00 23.79 -20.12
N PRO A 62 -2.34 22.79 -20.96
CA PRO A 62 -3.73 22.51 -21.28
C PRO A 62 -4.51 22.23 -19.98
N PRO A 63 -5.77 22.68 -19.88
CA PRO A 63 -6.58 22.48 -18.69
C PRO A 63 -6.67 20.99 -18.39
N ARG A 64 -6.40 20.62 -17.14
CA ARG A 64 -6.45 19.23 -16.71
C ARG A 64 -7.87 18.70 -16.97
N PRO A 65 -8.04 17.55 -17.64
CA PRO A 65 -9.35 17.00 -17.87
C PRO A 65 -10.11 16.82 -16.55
N PRO A 66 -11.44 17.02 -16.54
CA PRO A 66 -12.24 16.91 -15.34
C PRO A 66 -12.05 15.53 -14.70
N ARG A 67 -11.93 15.52 -13.37
CA ARG A 67 -11.76 14.29 -12.62
C ARG A 67 -13.03 13.45 -12.78
N LYS A 68 -12.91 12.27 -13.38
CA LYS A 68 -14.01 11.30 -13.45
C LYS A 68 -14.19 10.64 -12.10
N ALA A 69 -15.44 10.51 -11.65
CA ALA A 69 -15.75 9.65 -10.52
C ALA A 69 -15.42 8.21 -10.89
N ARG A 70 -14.53 7.58 -10.11
CA ARG A 70 -14.18 6.17 -10.26
C ARG A 70 -14.32 5.52 -8.90
N THR A 71 -15.27 4.59 -8.80
CA THR A 71 -15.44 3.78 -7.61
C THR A 71 -14.28 2.79 -7.51
N PRO A 72 -13.46 2.83 -6.45
CA PRO A 72 -12.40 1.86 -6.24
C PRO A 72 -13.02 0.50 -5.91
N THR A 73 -12.58 -0.55 -6.60
CA THR A 73 -13.05 -1.92 -6.36
C THR A 73 -12.37 -2.58 -5.15
N ARG A 74 -11.14 -2.16 -4.84
CA ARG A 74 -10.32 -2.69 -3.74
C ARG A 74 -9.53 -1.56 -3.09
N CYS A 75 -9.36 -1.63 -1.78
CA CYS A 75 -8.47 -0.74 -1.05
C CYS A 75 -7.54 -1.55 -0.15
N THR A 76 -6.30 -1.08 0.01
CA THR A 76 -5.34 -1.66 0.94
C THR A 76 -5.40 -0.89 2.26
N VAL A 77 -5.43 -1.62 3.37
CA VAL A 77 -5.37 -1.03 4.71
C VAL A 77 -3.99 -0.43 4.93
N GLY A 78 -3.96 0.88 5.20
CA GLY A 78 -2.76 1.60 5.59
C GLY A 78 -2.55 1.57 7.09
N TYR A 79 -1.61 2.39 7.57
CA TYR A 79 -1.42 2.63 9.00
C TYR A 79 -1.51 4.13 9.31
N ALA A 80 -2.04 4.44 10.48
CA ALA A 80 -1.96 5.74 11.13
C ALA A 80 -1.20 5.59 12.45
N PHE A 81 -0.65 6.69 12.95
CA PHE A 81 0.02 6.74 14.24
C PHE A 81 -0.77 7.65 15.17
N TYR A 82 -0.94 7.25 16.42
CA TYR A 82 -1.13 8.23 17.50
C TYR A 82 0.23 8.67 18.00
N ASP A 83 0.30 9.94 18.37
CA ASP A 83 1.46 10.46 19.08
C ASP A 83 1.64 9.64 20.37
N ALA A 84 2.87 9.21 20.61
CA ALA A 84 3.19 8.52 21.85
C ALA A 84 3.13 9.55 22.98
N GLU A 85 2.42 9.22 24.06
CA GLU A 85 2.51 9.96 25.33
C GLU A 85 4.00 10.18 25.69
N PRO A 86 4.37 11.34 26.27
CA PRO A 86 5.75 11.62 26.66
C PRO A 86 6.27 10.49 27.57
N GLY A 87 7.21 9.68 27.08
CA GLY A 87 7.77 8.55 27.80
C GLY A 87 7.48 7.16 27.21
N ARG A 88 6.65 7.03 26.16
CA ARG A 88 6.60 5.78 25.36
C ARG A 88 7.58 5.83 24.18
N PRO A 89 8.40 4.79 23.96
CA PRO A 89 9.42 4.79 22.91
C PRO A 89 8.89 4.62 21.49
N HIS A 90 7.61 4.26 21.29
CA HIS A 90 7.07 3.99 19.96
C HIS A 90 5.63 4.49 19.82
N SER A 91 5.37 5.23 18.73
CA SER A 91 4.02 5.54 18.27
C SER A 91 3.31 4.25 17.83
N GLN A 92 2.08 4.05 18.31
CA GLN A 92 1.32 2.85 18.02
C GLN A 92 0.81 2.90 16.56
N ARG A 93 1.15 1.89 15.76
CA ARG A 93 0.60 1.71 14.41
C ARG A 93 -0.82 1.17 14.50
N ILE A 94 -1.76 1.89 13.90
CA ILE A 94 -3.18 1.56 13.90
C ILE A 94 -3.65 1.38 12.46
N PRO A 95 -4.43 0.33 12.15
CA PRO A 95 -4.94 0.13 10.79
C PRO A 95 -5.84 1.30 10.38
N SER A 96 -5.65 1.81 9.16
CA SER A 96 -6.44 2.91 8.62
C SER A 96 -6.97 2.61 7.22
N VAL A 97 -8.24 2.94 6.98
CA VAL A 97 -8.90 2.83 5.68
C VAL A 97 -9.30 4.22 5.22
N ARG A 98 -8.90 4.60 3.99
CA ARG A 98 -9.17 5.93 3.43
C ARG A 98 -10.03 5.82 2.19
N LEU A 99 -11.30 6.21 2.29
CA LEU A 99 -12.20 6.36 1.16
C LEU A 99 -12.22 7.84 0.74
N ARG A 100 -11.94 8.13 -0.53
CA ARG A 100 -11.98 9.49 -1.08
C ARG A 100 -12.36 9.45 -2.56
N GLY A 101 -13.10 10.47 -2.99
CA GLY A 101 -13.30 10.78 -4.40
C GLY A 101 -14.75 11.13 -4.71
N LEU A 102 -14.97 11.65 -5.91
CA LEU A 102 -16.29 12.04 -6.41
C LEU A 102 -17.30 10.88 -6.48
N TRP A 103 -16.82 9.63 -6.45
CA TRP A 103 -17.69 8.45 -6.41
C TRP A 103 -18.46 8.33 -5.08
N LEU A 104 -17.94 8.88 -3.98
CA LEU A 104 -18.65 8.93 -2.70
C LEU A 104 -19.83 9.90 -2.78
N GLU A 105 -19.62 11.07 -3.37
CA GLU A 105 -20.68 12.06 -3.60
C GLU A 105 -21.81 11.48 -4.47
N GLN A 106 -21.46 10.71 -5.50
CA GLN A 106 -22.45 10.02 -6.35
C GLN A 106 -23.28 8.98 -5.60
N LEU A 107 -22.75 8.40 -4.52
CA LEU A 107 -23.47 7.48 -3.64
C LEU A 107 -24.26 8.21 -2.53
N GLY A 108 -24.21 9.54 -2.49
CA GLY A 108 -24.91 10.36 -1.49
C GLY A 108 -24.10 10.65 -0.23
N PHE A 109 -22.81 10.31 -0.19
CA PHE A 109 -21.92 10.70 0.91
C PHE A 109 -21.46 12.14 0.68
N ALA A 110 -22.18 13.10 1.27
CA ALA A 110 -21.82 14.51 1.23
C ALA A 110 -21.09 14.94 2.52
N VAL A 111 -20.40 16.08 2.44
CA VAL A 111 -19.78 16.70 3.62
C VAL A 111 -20.88 17.08 4.61
N GLY A 112 -20.71 16.68 5.87
CA GLY A 112 -21.69 16.95 6.93
C GLY A 112 -22.79 15.90 7.08
N CYS A 113 -22.86 14.89 6.19
CA CYS A 113 -23.76 13.75 6.41
C CYS A 113 -23.31 12.93 7.62
N LYS A 114 -24.28 12.46 8.41
CA LYS A 114 -24.03 11.45 9.44
C LYS A 114 -23.96 10.08 8.78
N LEU A 115 -23.08 9.23 9.30
CA LEU A 115 -22.84 7.88 8.78
C LEU A 115 -23.16 6.86 9.85
N GLN A 116 -23.86 5.80 9.46
CA GLN A 116 -24.00 4.59 10.26
C GLN A 116 -22.88 3.63 9.86
N ILE A 117 -22.14 3.15 10.84
CA ILE A 117 -21.02 2.20 10.65
C ILE A 117 -21.37 0.90 11.36
N ILE A 118 -21.38 -0.19 10.61
CA ILE A 118 -21.58 -1.54 11.14
C ILE A 118 -20.31 -2.35 10.86
N ALA A 119 -19.65 -2.80 11.93
CA ALA A 119 -18.49 -3.66 11.86
C ALA A 119 -18.86 -5.10 12.24
N ARG A 120 -18.42 -6.04 11.41
CA ARG A 120 -18.50 -7.50 11.62
C ARG A 120 -17.15 -8.12 11.30
N GLU A 121 -16.99 -9.41 11.59
CA GLU A 121 -15.75 -10.12 11.26
C GLU A 121 -15.50 -10.09 9.74
N GLY A 122 -14.43 -9.42 9.32
CA GLY A 122 -14.06 -9.27 7.90
C GLY A 122 -14.87 -8.23 7.11
N GLU A 123 -15.89 -7.60 7.70
CA GLU A 123 -16.79 -6.69 6.99
C GLU A 123 -16.95 -5.35 7.70
N LEU A 124 -16.87 -4.27 6.92
CA LEU A 124 -17.15 -2.90 7.35
C LEU A 124 -18.19 -2.29 6.41
N VAL A 125 -19.42 -2.17 6.89
CA VAL A 125 -20.52 -1.54 6.14
C VAL A 125 -20.67 -0.11 6.60
N VAL A 126 -20.61 0.82 5.65
CA VAL A 126 -20.81 2.25 5.90
C VAL A 126 -22.02 2.72 5.08
N THR A 127 -23.02 3.23 5.77
CA THR A 127 -24.25 3.75 5.16
C THR A 127 -24.46 5.20 5.55
N VAL A 128 -25.05 5.98 4.65
CA VAL A 128 -25.48 7.36 4.95
C VAL A 128 -26.73 7.28 5.81
N GLU A 129 -26.69 7.91 6.97
CA GLU A 129 -27.86 8.04 7.83
C GLU A 129 -28.82 9.03 7.17
N ARG A 130 -29.97 8.53 6.68
CA ARG A 130 -31.04 9.40 6.23
C ARG A 130 -31.73 9.93 7.48
N SER A 131 -31.52 11.20 7.80
CA SER A 131 -32.34 11.88 8.80
C SER A 131 -33.79 11.84 8.32
N GLY A 132 -34.58 10.94 8.88
CA GLY A 132 -36.01 10.86 8.57
C GLY A 132 -36.68 12.12 9.09
N THR A 133 -37.05 13.02 8.17
CA THR A 133 -38.24 13.84 8.39
C THR A 133 -39.42 12.93 8.05
N GLN A 134 -39.99 12.31 9.08
CA GLN A 134 -41.35 11.77 9.02
C GLN A 134 -42.33 12.92 9.24
#